data_AF-A0A9X9A9D6-F1
#
_entry.id   AF-A0A9X9A9D6-F1
#
_cell.length_a   1.000
_cell.length_b   1.000
_cell.length_c   1.000
_cell.angle_alpha   90.00
_cell.angle_beta   90.00
_cell.angle_gamma   90.00
#
_symmetry.space_group_name_H-M   'P 1'
#
loop_
_entity.id
_entity.type
_entity.pdbx_description
1 polymer ?
#
loop_
_entity_poly.entity_id
_entity_poly.type
_entity_poly.pdbx_seq_one_letter_code
_entity_poly.pdbx_strand_id
1 'polypeptide(L)'
;TKPLNKIEVVSVVRKVMERIRLERSIHDIQKSLNNVFQWEKPQLRTEPVQEGKKIGDLGRFLLSELGIAGENGSKDLLSMLEYLYGQEKAQTFEFGFPALKEIFHHITIRKLGDLALEADIDKEKKASEQRVRRAIYQSLNHLASLGLTDFSNPKFESYAPKFFDFTVVRKRMTEMTKDELASSGHTRINTKKFIQVLYFEAKRLMEIE
;
A
#
# COMPACT_ATOMS: atom_id res chain seq x y z
N THR A 1 18.16 6.58 51.59
CA THR A 1 18.50 6.45 50.15
C THR A 1 19.99 6.70 50.00
N LYS A 2 20.78 5.72 49.53
CA LYS A 2 22.23 5.92 49.37
C LYS A 2 22.49 6.96 48.27
N PRO A 3 23.40 7.93 48.47
CA PRO A 3 23.70 8.94 47.46
C PRO A 3 24.35 8.28 46.22
N LEU A 4 23.99 8.76 45.04
CA LEU A 4 24.46 8.26 43.75
C LEU A 4 25.99 8.42 43.64
N ASN A 5 26.71 7.30 43.54
CA ASN A 5 28.16 7.30 43.46
C ASN A 5 28.63 7.77 42.07
N LYS A 6 29.14 9.01 41.99
CA LYS A 6 29.57 9.65 40.74
C LYS A 6 30.65 8.85 40.00
N ILE A 7 31.51 8.14 40.71
CA ILE A 7 32.61 7.34 40.12
C ILE A 7 32.05 6.12 39.38
N GLU A 8 31.03 5.46 39.96
CA GLU A 8 30.36 4.32 39.34
C GLU A 8 29.57 4.75 38.11
N VAL A 9 28.87 5.89 38.17
CA VAL A 9 28.12 6.41 37.02
C VAL A 9 29.03 6.72 35.84
N VAL A 10 30.19 7.36 36.08
CA VAL A 10 31.16 7.64 35.01
C VAL A 10 31.75 6.35 34.43
N SER A 11 32.00 5.34 35.26
CA SER A 11 32.46 4.02 34.80
C SER A 11 31.42 3.30 33.94
N VAL A 12 30.15 3.34 34.35
CA VAL A 12 29.04 2.73 33.60
C VAL A 12 28.86 3.44 32.26
N VAL A 13 28.84 4.78 32.23
CA VAL A 13 28.72 5.55 30.98
C VAL A 13 29.87 5.24 30.03
N ARG A 14 31.11 5.14 30.54
CA ARG A 14 32.28 4.78 29.73
C ARG A 14 32.14 3.37 29.11
N LYS A 15 31.73 2.38 29.91
CA LYS A 15 31.49 1.01 29.43
C LYS A 15 30.39 0.94 28.36
N VAL A 16 29.32 1.73 28.53
CA VAL A 16 28.24 1.82 27.54
C VAL A 16 28.74 2.45 26.24
N MET A 17 29.53 3.52 26.33
CA MET A 17 30.14 4.15 25.14
C MET A 17 31.11 3.22 24.41
N GLU A 18 31.93 2.46 25.13
CA GLU A 18 32.83 1.46 24.57
C GLU A 18 32.05 0.34 23.86
N ARG A 19 30.95 -0.14 24.47
CA ARG A 19 30.09 -1.15 23.86
C ARG A 19 29.43 -0.65 22.57
N ILE A 20 28.91 0.58 22.56
CA ILE A 20 28.32 1.20 21.36
C ILE A 20 29.37 1.33 20.24
N ARG A 21 30.61 1.70 20.58
CA ARG A 21 31.71 1.77 19.59
C ARG A 21 32.04 0.39 19.03
N LEU A 22 32.10 -0.63 19.88
CA LEU A 22 32.40 -2.00 19.46
C LEU A 22 31.31 -2.55 18.53
N GLU A 23 30.03 -2.32 18.86
CA GLU A 23 28.89 -2.71 18.03
C GLU A 23 28.92 -2.03 16.65
N ARG A 24 29.26 -0.74 16.59
CA ARG A 24 29.46 -0.03 15.32
C ARG A 24 30.64 -0.58 14.52
N SER A 25 31.78 -0.83 15.15
CA SER A 25 32.94 -1.39 14.46
C SER A 25 32.65 -2.78 13.89
N ILE A 26 31.93 -3.65 14.62
CA ILE A 26 31.51 -4.97 14.11
C ILE A 26 30.56 -4.80 12.92
N HIS A 27 29.61 -3.86 13.00
CA HIS A 27 28.69 -3.57 11.89
C HIS A 27 29.44 -3.07 10.64
N ASP A 28 30.41 -2.18 10.81
CA ASP A 28 31.23 -1.64 9.72
C ASP A 28 32.13 -2.72 9.09
N ILE A 29 32.67 -3.63 9.90
CA ILE A 29 33.42 -4.81 9.42
C ILE A 29 32.48 -5.73 8.62
N GLN A 30 31.29 -6.05 9.13
CA GLN A 30 30.32 -6.86 8.41
C GLN A 30 29.92 -6.23 7.06
N LYS A 31 29.72 -4.91 7.04
CA LYS A 31 29.40 -4.17 5.81
C LYS A 31 30.55 -4.17 4.82
N SER A 32 31.78 -3.99 5.30
CA SER A 32 32.99 -3.97 4.47
C SER A 32 33.30 -5.36 3.91
N LEU A 33 33.13 -6.42 4.71
CA LEU A 33 33.33 -7.80 4.28
C LEU A 33 32.22 -8.29 3.33
N ASN A 34 30.97 -7.87 3.53
CA ASN A 34 29.88 -8.21 2.59
C ASN A 34 30.12 -7.68 1.17
N ASN A 35 30.84 -6.57 1.01
CA ASN A 35 31.22 -6.06 -0.31
C ASN A 35 32.36 -6.86 -0.96
N VAL A 36 33.16 -7.59 -0.18
CA VAL A 36 34.31 -8.37 -0.67
C VAL A 36 33.93 -9.84 -0.93
N PHE A 37 32.98 -10.40 -0.18
CA PHE A 37 32.56 -11.81 -0.28
C PHE A 37 31.42 -12.10 -1.26
N GLN A 38 31.09 -11.18 -2.16
CA GLN A 38 30.00 -11.36 -3.15
C GLN A 38 30.29 -12.40 -4.25
N TRP A 39 31.45 -13.08 -4.26
CA TRP A 39 31.80 -13.98 -5.37
C TRP A 39 31.39 -15.45 -5.24
N GLU A 40 31.10 -15.99 -4.05
CA GLU A 40 30.83 -17.45 -3.95
C GLU A 40 29.80 -17.84 -2.87
N LYS A 41 28.56 -17.38 -3.03
CA LYS A 41 27.41 -18.09 -2.44
C LYS A 41 26.27 -18.21 -3.45
N PRO A 42 25.74 -19.42 -3.70
CA PRO A 42 24.46 -19.55 -4.38
C PRO A 42 23.43 -18.75 -3.59
N GLN A 43 22.71 -17.89 -4.31
CA GLN A 43 21.94 -16.77 -3.77
C GLN A 43 20.83 -17.24 -2.83
N LEU A 44 21.06 -17.07 -1.53
CA LEU A 44 20.03 -16.96 -0.50
C LEU A 44 20.10 -15.53 0.03
N ARG A 45 19.42 -14.58 -0.63
CA ARG A 45 18.98 -13.24 -0.14
C ARG A 45 18.65 -12.29 -1.31
N THR A 46 17.45 -12.41 -1.86
CA THR A 46 16.80 -11.40 -2.73
C THR A 46 15.29 -11.29 -2.48
N GLU A 47 14.78 -11.84 -1.38
CA GLU A 47 13.33 -11.96 -1.14
C GLU A 47 12.57 -10.63 -0.96
N PRO A 48 13.01 -9.61 -0.19
CA PRO A 48 12.15 -8.45 0.10
C PRO A 48 11.88 -7.55 -1.12
N VAL A 49 12.84 -7.43 -2.04
CA VAL A 49 12.68 -6.62 -3.26
C VAL A 49 11.91 -7.39 -4.33
N GLN A 50 12.07 -8.72 -4.39
CA GLN A 50 11.32 -9.55 -5.32
C GLN A 50 9.85 -9.65 -4.93
N GLU A 51 9.55 -9.81 -3.64
CA GLU A 51 8.17 -9.90 -3.15
C GLU A 51 7.41 -8.57 -3.23
N GLY A 52 8.06 -7.44 -2.95
CA GLY A 52 7.46 -6.12 -3.18
C GLY A 52 7.12 -5.88 -4.66
N LYS A 53 7.96 -6.39 -5.58
CA LYS A 53 7.66 -6.36 -7.02
C LYS A 53 6.50 -7.29 -7.37
N LYS A 54 6.45 -8.50 -6.80
CA LYS A 54 5.36 -9.47 -6.98
C LYS A 54 4.00 -8.88 -6.59
N ILE A 55 3.87 -8.26 -5.41
CA ILE A 55 2.58 -7.66 -5.03
C ILE A 55 2.21 -6.49 -5.95
N GLY A 56 3.20 -5.71 -6.42
CA GLY A 56 2.97 -4.67 -7.41
C GLY A 56 2.48 -5.20 -8.76
N ASP A 57 3.00 -6.34 -9.22
CA ASP A 57 2.60 -7.00 -10.47
C ASP A 57 1.19 -7.59 -10.36
N LEU A 58 0.87 -8.27 -9.26
CA LEU A 58 -0.48 -8.76 -8.97
C LEU A 58 -1.48 -7.60 -8.81
N GLY A 59 -1.05 -6.50 -8.18
CA GLY A 59 -1.82 -5.26 -8.13
C GLY A 59 -2.12 -4.71 -9.53
N ARG A 60 -1.12 -4.68 -10.43
CA ARG A 60 -1.31 -4.25 -11.83
C ARG A 60 -2.32 -5.13 -12.56
N PHE A 61 -2.22 -6.45 -12.39
CA PHE A 61 -3.18 -7.40 -12.93
C PHE A 61 -4.60 -7.11 -12.43
N LEU A 62 -4.80 -6.98 -11.12
CA LEU A 62 -6.12 -6.68 -10.54
C LEU A 62 -6.67 -5.32 -11.02
N LEU A 63 -5.84 -4.29 -11.11
CA LEU A 63 -6.26 -2.99 -11.65
C LEU A 63 -6.67 -3.08 -13.13
N SER A 64 -6.07 -3.99 -13.90
CA SER A 64 -6.47 -4.27 -15.28
C SER A 64 -7.83 -4.97 -15.34
N GLU A 65 -8.04 -5.98 -14.49
CA GLU A 65 -9.33 -6.67 -14.36
C GLU A 65 -10.46 -5.74 -13.91
N LEU A 66 -10.14 -4.76 -13.07
CA LEU A 66 -11.06 -3.73 -12.59
C LEU A 66 -11.27 -2.58 -13.58
N GLY A 67 -10.61 -2.59 -14.74
CA GLY A 67 -10.75 -1.58 -15.78
C GLY A 67 -10.09 -0.22 -15.47
N ILE A 68 -9.12 -0.18 -14.56
CA ILE A 68 -8.53 1.08 -14.05
C ILE A 68 -7.00 1.13 -14.14
N ALA A 69 -6.36 0.21 -14.85
CA ALA A 69 -4.91 0.21 -15.05
C ALA A 69 -4.39 1.49 -15.74
N GLY A 70 -5.19 2.11 -16.61
CA GLY A 70 -4.85 3.37 -17.30
C GLY A 70 -5.22 4.64 -16.54
N GLU A 71 -5.88 4.55 -15.39
CA GLU A 71 -6.36 5.72 -14.65
C GLU A 71 -5.23 6.40 -13.88
N ASN A 72 -5.32 7.71 -13.71
CA ASN A 72 -4.30 8.49 -12.97
C ASN A 72 -4.13 8.03 -11.51
N GLY A 73 -5.16 7.44 -10.90
CA GLY A 73 -5.12 6.89 -9.54
C GLY A 73 -4.49 5.49 -9.43
N SER A 74 -4.19 4.82 -10.55
CA SER A 74 -3.59 3.47 -10.54
C SER A 74 -2.24 3.44 -9.84
N LYS A 75 -1.38 4.42 -10.11
CA LYS A 75 -0.05 4.55 -9.48
C LYS A 75 -0.14 4.78 -7.99
N ASP A 76 -1.09 5.61 -7.55
CA ASP A 76 -1.36 5.85 -6.13
C ASP A 76 -1.82 4.55 -5.46
N LEU A 77 -2.76 3.80 -6.07
CA LEU A 77 -3.22 2.50 -5.56
C LEU A 77 -2.10 1.46 -5.44
N LEU A 78 -1.21 1.36 -6.45
CA LEU A 78 -0.05 0.47 -6.39
C LEU A 78 0.91 0.85 -5.25
N SER A 79 1.17 2.15 -5.08
CA SER A 79 1.99 2.65 -3.98
C SER A 79 1.39 2.31 -2.62
N MET A 80 0.05 2.33 -2.50
CA MET A 80 -0.65 1.90 -1.29
C MET A 80 -0.47 0.41 -1.03
N LEU A 81 -0.55 -0.44 -2.05
CA LEU A 81 -0.33 -1.89 -1.91
C LEU A 81 1.07 -2.19 -1.40
N GLU A 82 2.09 -1.58 -2.00
CA GLU A 82 3.48 -1.72 -1.57
C GLU A 82 3.70 -1.23 -0.13
N TYR A 83 3.06 -0.12 0.25
CA TYR A 83 3.09 0.38 1.62
C TYR A 83 2.44 -0.59 2.60
N LEU A 84 1.23 -1.07 2.30
CA LEU A 84 0.47 -1.99 3.15
C LEU A 84 1.21 -3.32 3.32
N TYR A 85 1.83 -3.83 2.25
CA TYR A 85 2.63 -5.06 2.31
C TYR A 85 3.85 -4.92 3.21
N GLY A 86 4.59 -3.81 3.07
CA GLY A 86 5.73 -3.52 3.94
C GLY A 86 5.31 -3.34 5.40
N GLN A 87 4.16 -2.71 5.64
CA GLN A 87 3.64 -2.51 6.99
C GLN A 87 3.18 -3.82 7.63
N GLU A 88 2.42 -4.66 6.94
CA GLU A 88 1.95 -5.95 7.47
C GLU A 88 3.11 -6.86 7.89
N LYS A 89 4.20 -6.84 7.12
CA LYS A 89 5.43 -7.57 7.45
C LYS A 89 6.13 -7.05 8.70
N ALA A 90 6.12 -5.73 8.90
CA ALA A 90 6.76 -5.10 10.05
C ALA A 90 5.90 -5.22 11.31
N GLN A 91 4.58 -5.14 11.15
CA GLN A 91 3.57 -5.24 12.19
C GLN A 91 2.38 -5.98 11.58
N THR A 92 2.08 -7.18 12.06
CA THR A 92 0.86 -7.89 11.65
C THR A 92 -0.33 -6.95 11.85
N PHE A 93 -1.33 -6.97 10.94
CA PHE A 93 -2.56 -6.18 11.08
C PHE A 93 -3.47 -6.62 12.24
N GLU A 94 -2.89 -7.20 13.30
CA GLU A 94 -3.53 -7.67 14.52
C GLU A 94 -4.30 -6.53 15.22
N PHE A 95 -3.78 -5.30 15.16
CA PHE A 95 -4.43 -4.09 15.70
C PHE A 95 -5.35 -3.38 14.69
N GLY A 96 -5.56 -3.98 13.53
CA GLY A 96 -6.47 -3.49 12.50
C GLY A 96 -5.80 -2.84 11.30
N PHE A 97 -6.60 -2.64 10.25
CA PHE A 97 -6.13 -2.07 8.99
C PHE A 97 -5.93 -0.54 9.11
N PRO A 98 -4.81 0.00 8.60
CA PRO A 98 -4.42 1.41 8.76
C PRO A 98 -5.49 2.41 8.35
N ALA A 99 -5.42 3.62 8.93
CA ALA A 99 -6.35 4.67 8.53
C ALA A 99 -6.01 5.18 7.12
N LEU A 100 -7.04 5.53 6.32
CA LEU A 100 -6.81 6.09 4.99
C LEU A 100 -5.90 7.32 5.03
N LYS A 101 -6.08 8.17 6.05
CA LYS A 101 -5.25 9.38 6.22
C LYS A 101 -3.77 9.06 6.36
N GLU A 102 -3.43 7.96 7.04
CA GLU A 102 -2.06 7.49 7.25
C GLU A 102 -1.51 6.91 5.95
N ILE A 103 -2.28 6.06 5.27
CA ILE A 103 -1.90 5.47 3.99
C ILE A 103 -1.55 6.57 2.98
N PHE A 104 -2.44 7.56 2.80
CA PHE A 104 -2.20 8.68 1.90
C PHE A 104 -0.97 9.51 2.32
N HIS A 105 -0.79 9.74 3.62
CA HIS A 105 0.37 10.49 4.10
C HIS A 105 1.69 9.77 3.78
N HIS A 106 1.77 8.46 4.02
CA HIS A 106 2.98 7.69 3.76
C HIS A 106 3.33 7.58 2.26
N ILE A 107 2.35 7.35 1.39
CA ILE A 107 2.62 7.32 -0.06
C ILE A 107 3.04 8.70 -0.57
N THR A 108 2.51 9.79 0.00
CA THR A 108 2.89 11.16 -0.38
C THR A 108 4.31 11.49 0.06
N ILE A 109 4.70 11.15 1.31
CA ILE A 109 6.09 11.32 1.78
C ILE A 109 7.05 10.50 0.91
N ARG A 110 6.73 9.23 0.64
CA ARG A 110 7.56 8.38 -0.23
C ARG A 110 7.73 8.98 -1.62
N LYS A 111 6.70 9.64 -2.16
CA LYS A 111 6.71 10.22 -3.50
C LYS A 111 7.45 11.55 -3.59
N LEU A 112 7.30 12.43 -2.61
CA LEU A 112 7.93 13.76 -2.60
C LEU A 112 9.35 13.74 -1.99
N GLY A 113 9.65 12.76 -1.14
CA GLY A 113 10.90 12.64 -0.40
C GLY A 113 10.88 13.40 0.94
N ASP A 114 11.84 13.08 1.81
CA ASP A 114 11.90 13.56 3.20
C ASP A 114 12.15 15.07 3.35
N LEU A 115 12.49 15.76 2.26
CA LEU A 115 12.78 17.20 2.22
C LEU A 115 11.59 18.06 1.77
N ALA A 116 10.42 17.45 1.57
CA ALA A 116 9.23 18.14 1.11
C ALA A 116 8.64 19.06 2.21
N LEU A 117 8.18 20.25 1.81
CA LEU A 117 7.46 21.16 2.69
C LEU A 117 6.09 20.56 3.07
N GLU A 118 5.64 20.82 4.29
CA GLU A 118 4.36 20.31 4.81
C GLU A 118 3.16 20.73 3.93
N ALA A 119 3.20 21.95 3.38
CA ALA A 119 2.19 22.45 2.45
C ALA A 119 2.11 21.64 1.14
N ASP A 120 3.24 21.18 0.61
CA ASP A 120 3.30 20.38 -0.60
C ASP A 120 2.81 18.95 -0.34
N ILE A 121 3.12 18.40 0.83
CA ILE A 121 2.60 17.11 1.30
C ILE A 121 1.07 17.17 1.39
N ASP A 122 0.50 18.19 2.02
CA ASP A 122 -0.95 18.30 2.16
C ASP A 122 -1.67 18.48 0.82
N LYS A 123 -1.07 19.24 -0.11
CA LYS A 123 -1.60 19.42 -1.46
C LYS A 123 -1.58 18.12 -2.24
N GLU A 124 -0.46 17.40 -2.25
CA GLU A 124 -0.34 16.15 -2.98
C GLU A 124 -1.19 15.03 -2.35
N LYS A 125 -1.34 15.01 -1.03
CA LYS A 125 -2.25 14.11 -0.31
C LYS A 125 -3.69 14.25 -0.81
N LYS A 126 -4.20 15.49 -0.87
CA LYS A 126 -5.56 15.78 -1.39
C LYS A 126 -5.68 15.41 -2.87
N ALA A 127 -4.66 15.69 -3.66
CA ALA A 127 -4.64 15.34 -5.08
C ALA A 127 -4.66 13.81 -5.30
N SER A 128 -3.84 13.07 -4.54
CA SER A 128 -3.80 11.60 -4.55
C SER A 128 -5.14 11.01 -4.13
N GLU A 129 -5.76 11.53 -3.06
CA GLU A 129 -7.09 11.09 -2.63
C GLU A 129 -8.12 11.25 -3.75
N GLN A 130 -8.15 12.40 -4.42
CA GLN A 130 -9.09 12.64 -5.50
C GLN A 130 -8.81 11.75 -6.71
N ARG A 131 -7.55 11.52 -7.08
CA ARG A 131 -7.20 10.60 -8.18
C ARG A 131 -7.66 9.17 -7.89
N VAL A 132 -7.45 8.69 -6.66
CA VAL A 132 -7.90 7.37 -6.23
C VAL A 132 -9.42 7.27 -6.24
N ARG A 133 -10.14 8.27 -5.72
CA ARG A 133 -11.61 8.31 -5.77
C ARG A 133 -12.15 8.24 -7.20
N ARG A 134 -11.55 8.98 -8.13
CA ARG A 134 -11.94 8.95 -9.55
C ARG A 134 -11.67 7.60 -10.19
N ALA A 135 -10.50 7.00 -9.93
CA ALA A 135 -10.18 5.66 -10.43
C ALA A 135 -11.20 4.62 -9.92
N ILE A 136 -11.50 4.61 -8.62
CA ILE A 136 -12.49 3.69 -8.03
C ILE A 136 -13.88 3.87 -8.69
N TYR A 137 -14.29 5.11 -8.96
CA TYR A 137 -15.54 5.38 -9.66
C TYR A 137 -15.53 4.83 -11.10
N GLN A 138 -14.40 4.93 -11.81
CA GLN A 138 -14.27 4.31 -13.14
C GLN A 138 -14.34 2.79 -13.09
N SER A 139 -13.77 2.16 -12.04
CA SER A 139 -13.93 0.71 -11.84
C SER A 139 -15.40 0.33 -11.65
N LEU A 140 -16.16 1.12 -10.88
CA LEU A 140 -17.60 0.92 -10.73
C LEU A 140 -18.34 1.05 -12.07
N ASN A 141 -18.00 2.03 -12.91
CA ASN A 141 -18.55 2.17 -14.25
C ASN A 141 -18.26 0.94 -15.11
N HIS A 142 -17.01 0.48 -15.09
CA HIS A 142 -16.58 -0.67 -15.87
C HIS A 142 -17.38 -1.92 -15.48
N LEU A 143 -17.45 -2.24 -14.19
CA LEU A 143 -18.20 -3.40 -13.70
C LEU A 143 -19.71 -3.27 -13.94
N ALA A 144 -20.29 -2.07 -13.76
CA ALA A 144 -21.70 -1.84 -14.07
C ALA A 144 -22.00 -2.06 -15.58
N SER A 145 -21.12 -1.61 -16.48
CA SER A 145 -21.24 -1.88 -17.92
C SER A 145 -21.17 -3.37 -18.24
N LEU A 146 -20.24 -4.10 -17.61
CA LEU A 146 -20.15 -5.55 -17.77
C LEU A 146 -21.44 -6.22 -17.32
N GLY A 147 -21.94 -5.90 -16.12
CA GLY A 147 -23.18 -6.48 -15.59
C GLY A 147 -24.42 -6.12 -16.41
N LEU A 148 -24.45 -4.94 -17.06
CA LEU A 148 -25.56 -4.56 -17.96
C LEU A 148 -25.54 -5.34 -19.28
N THR A 149 -24.34 -5.73 -19.72
CA THR A 149 -24.16 -6.50 -20.96
C THR A 149 -24.38 -8.00 -20.70
N ASP A 150 -23.82 -8.53 -19.62
CA ASP A 150 -23.92 -9.92 -19.21
C ASP A 150 -23.71 -10.06 -17.69
N PHE A 151 -24.78 -10.40 -16.96
CA PHE A 151 -24.72 -10.66 -15.52
C PHE A 151 -23.88 -11.89 -15.16
N SER A 152 -23.69 -12.82 -16.11
CA SER A 152 -22.89 -14.03 -15.94
C SER A 152 -21.42 -13.82 -16.30
N ASN A 153 -21.01 -12.58 -16.57
CA ASN A 153 -19.63 -12.27 -16.88
C ASN A 153 -18.73 -12.63 -15.67
N PRO A 154 -17.71 -13.50 -15.83
CA PRO A 154 -16.91 -13.97 -14.71
C PRO A 154 -16.21 -12.85 -13.93
N LYS A 155 -15.83 -11.75 -14.59
CA LYS A 155 -15.21 -10.58 -13.93
C LYS A 155 -16.24 -9.83 -13.10
N PHE A 156 -17.45 -9.65 -13.63
CA PHE A 156 -18.54 -9.02 -12.88
C PHE A 156 -18.89 -9.84 -11.64
N GLU A 157 -19.18 -11.12 -11.78
CA GLU A 157 -19.53 -12.01 -10.67
C GLU A 157 -18.42 -12.08 -9.61
N SER A 158 -17.16 -12.13 -10.05
CA SER A 158 -16.02 -12.24 -9.14
C SER A 158 -15.70 -10.93 -8.41
N TYR A 159 -15.74 -9.78 -9.09
CA TYR A 159 -15.19 -8.53 -8.55
C TYR A 159 -16.26 -7.56 -8.05
N ALA A 160 -17.43 -7.47 -8.68
CA ALA A 160 -18.47 -6.52 -8.27
C ALA A 160 -18.92 -6.70 -6.81
N PRO A 161 -19.28 -7.92 -6.33
CA PRO A 161 -19.70 -8.10 -4.94
C PRO A 161 -18.55 -8.00 -3.93
N LYS A 162 -17.30 -8.23 -4.34
CA LYS A 162 -16.12 -8.10 -3.47
C LYS A 162 -15.78 -6.63 -3.20
N PHE A 163 -15.67 -5.84 -4.28
CA PHE A 163 -15.16 -4.47 -4.21
C PHE A 163 -16.24 -3.44 -3.85
N PHE A 164 -17.50 -3.70 -4.19
CA PHE A 164 -18.60 -2.75 -4.06
C PHE A 164 -19.79 -3.36 -3.35
N ASP A 165 -20.61 -2.50 -2.72
CA ASP A 165 -21.89 -2.93 -2.18
C ASP A 165 -22.88 -3.15 -3.33
N PHE A 166 -23.67 -4.22 -3.26
CA PHE A 166 -24.62 -4.57 -4.32
C PHE A 166 -25.58 -3.41 -4.66
N THR A 167 -26.01 -2.65 -3.64
CA THR A 167 -26.87 -1.48 -3.82
C THR A 167 -26.19 -0.38 -4.65
N VAL A 168 -24.89 -0.18 -4.47
CA VAL A 168 -24.08 0.78 -5.23
C VAL A 168 -23.94 0.36 -6.69
N VAL A 169 -23.65 -0.93 -6.94
CA VAL A 169 -23.54 -1.49 -8.29
C VAL A 169 -24.88 -1.39 -9.02
N ARG A 170 -25.97 -1.88 -8.40
CA ARG A 170 -27.31 -1.85 -8.99
C ARG A 170 -27.80 -0.44 -9.27
N LYS A 171 -27.56 0.49 -8.34
CA LYS A 171 -27.88 1.91 -8.53
C LYS A 171 -27.14 2.44 -9.75
N ARG A 172 -25.85 2.17 -9.88
CA ARG A 172 -25.05 2.62 -11.02
C ARG A 172 -25.54 2.05 -12.34
N MET A 173 -25.83 0.75 -12.38
CA MET A 173 -26.41 0.10 -13.58
C MET A 173 -27.73 0.78 -14.00
N THR A 174 -28.60 1.09 -13.03
CA THR A 174 -29.88 1.76 -13.29
C THR A 174 -29.68 3.19 -13.84
N GLU A 175 -28.74 3.95 -13.29
CA GLU A 175 -28.39 5.29 -13.79
C GLU A 175 -27.89 5.25 -15.23
N MET A 176 -27.10 4.23 -15.59
CA MET A 176 -26.55 4.08 -16.94
C MET A 176 -27.61 3.69 -17.98
N THR A 177 -28.66 2.95 -17.60
CA THR A 177 -29.75 2.57 -18.53
C THR A 177 -30.74 3.71 -18.77
N LYS A 178 -30.94 4.60 -17.81
CA LYS A 178 -31.96 5.66 -17.90
C LYS A 178 -31.53 6.87 -18.75
N ASP A 179 -30.32 6.84 -19.30
CA ASP A 179 -29.71 7.95 -20.05
C ASP A 179 -29.83 9.31 -19.33
N GLU A 180 -29.94 9.28 -17.99
CA GLU A 180 -29.88 10.45 -17.15
C GLU A 180 -28.44 10.94 -17.18
N LEU A 181 -28.15 11.77 -18.18
CA LEU A 181 -26.96 12.61 -18.28
C LEU A 181 -26.71 13.23 -16.93
N ALA A 182 -25.77 12.64 -16.19
CA ALA A 182 -25.19 13.19 -14.99
C ALA A 182 -26.23 13.68 -13.95
N SER A 183 -27.12 12.80 -13.49
CA SER A 183 -27.59 12.96 -12.11
C SER A 183 -26.38 12.77 -11.21
N SER A 184 -25.69 13.88 -10.93
CA SER A 184 -24.47 14.03 -10.14
C SER A 184 -24.66 13.66 -8.67
N GLY A 185 -25.56 12.71 -8.38
CA GLY A 185 -25.60 12.04 -7.09
C GLY A 185 -24.28 11.30 -6.94
N HIS A 186 -23.33 11.89 -6.22
CA HIS A 186 -22.07 11.25 -5.85
C HIS A 186 -22.39 9.93 -5.17
N THR A 187 -22.37 8.84 -5.94
CA THR A 187 -22.48 7.50 -5.40
C THR A 187 -21.32 7.33 -4.44
N ARG A 188 -21.64 7.30 -3.15
CA ARG A 188 -20.65 7.33 -2.08
C ARG A 188 -20.02 5.96 -1.99
N ILE A 189 -18.85 5.81 -2.62
CA ILE A 189 -18.08 4.58 -2.57
C ILE A 189 -17.17 4.60 -1.33
N ASN A 190 -17.10 3.47 -0.63
CA ASN A 190 -16.19 3.30 0.49
C ASN A 190 -14.77 3.02 -0.01
N THR A 191 -13.97 4.08 -0.14
CA THR A 191 -12.56 4.03 -0.57
C THR A 191 -11.71 3.12 0.32
N LYS A 192 -11.97 3.08 1.64
CA LYS A 192 -11.21 2.22 2.57
C LYS A 192 -11.46 0.75 2.27
N LYS A 193 -12.74 0.36 2.15
CA LYS A 193 -13.13 -1.00 1.78
C LYS A 193 -12.50 -1.42 0.45
N PHE A 194 -12.53 -0.54 -0.56
CA PHE A 194 -11.93 -0.84 -1.85
C PHE A 194 -10.43 -1.16 -1.75
N ILE A 195 -9.66 -0.30 -1.06
CA ILE A 195 -8.21 -0.49 -0.89
C ILE A 195 -7.90 -1.75 -0.07
N GLN A 196 -8.70 -2.03 0.97
CA GLN A 196 -8.58 -3.25 1.77
C GLN A 196 -8.77 -4.50 0.92
N VAL A 197 -9.86 -4.55 0.15
CA VAL A 197 -10.17 -5.69 -0.72
C VAL A 197 -9.08 -5.85 -1.79
N LEU A 198 -8.63 -4.75 -2.39
CA LEU A 198 -7.53 -4.79 -3.37
C LEU A 198 -6.27 -5.43 -2.77
N TYR A 199 -5.91 -5.04 -1.55
CA TYR A 199 -4.75 -5.57 -0.85
C TYR A 199 -4.86 -7.07 -0.56
N PHE A 200 -5.96 -7.50 0.04
CA PHE A 200 -6.14 -8.91 0.37
C PHE A 200 -6.29 -9.79 -0.87
N GLU A 201 -6.91 -9.29 -1.95
CA GLU A 201 -6.99 -10.03 -3.21
C GLU A 201 -5.60 -10.19 -3.84
N ALA A 202 -4.78 -9.14 -3.85
CA ALA A 202 -3.41 -9.20 -4.35
C ALA A 202 -2.56 -10.19 -3.54
N LYS A 203 -2.70 -10.15 -2.20
CA LYS A 203 -2.01 -11.08 -1.30
C LYS A 203 -2.47 -12.53 -1.50
N ARG A 204 -3.78 -12.76 -1.64
CA ARG A 204 -4.32 -14.11 -1.88
C ARG A 204 -3.75 -14.71 -3.17
N LEU A 205 -3.64 -13.91 -4.24
CA LEU A 205 -3.03 -14.37 -5.49
C LEU A 205 -1.54 -14.72 -5.32
N MET A 206 -0.84 -14.02 -4.42
CA MET A 206 0.56 -14.27 -4.11
C MET A 206 0.80 -15.58 -3.33
N GLU A 207 -0.19 -16.05 -2.57
CA GLU A 207 -0.13 -17.30 -1.79
C GLU A 207 -0.54 -18.53 -2.62
N ILE A 208 -1.13 -18.33 -3.80
CA ILE A 208 -1.60 -19.40 -4.70
C ILE A 208 -0.54 -19.78 -5.76
N GLU A 209 0.43 -18.89 -6.03
CA GLU A 209 1.61 -19.15 -6.87
C GLU A 209 2.72 -19.91 -6.12
#